data_AF-A0A2N2EWM4-F1
#
_entry.id   AF-A0A2N2EWM4-F1
#
_cell.length_a   1.000
_cell.length_b   1.000
_cell.length_c   1.000
_cell.angle_alpha   90.00
_cell.angle_beta   90.00
_cell.angle_gamma   90.00
#
_symmetry.space_group_name_H-M   'P 1'
#
loop_
_entity.id
_entity.type
_entity.pdbx_description
1 polymer ?
#
loop_
_entity_poly.entity_id
_entity_poly.type
_entity_poly.pdbx_seq_one_letter_code
_entity_poly.pdbx_strand_id
1 'polypeptide(L)'
;MRKNKAKTKTELKKLINDWAQEIKVTPKQIRVQQMKHKWASCSTSGWISFNFDLLSKSKKFQDYVIIHELLHLQIPNHGKLFKSMMNIFFPDWEKYESSF
;
A
#
# COMPACT_ATOMS: atom_id res chain seq x y z
N MET A 1 24.66 11.87 14.12
CA MET A 1 23.43 11.13 14.47
C MET A 1 22.24 11.73 13.74
N ARG A 2 21.72 11.10 12.67
CA ARG A 2 20.45 11.53 12.04
C ARG A 2 19.31 11.07 12.96
N LYS A 3 18.62 12.02 13.59
CA LYS A 3 17.37 11.73 14.32
C LYS A 3 16.35 11.22 13.30
N ASN A 4 15.97 9.95 13.38
CA ASN A 4 14.84 9.42 12.63
C ASN A 4 13.58 10.16 13.11
N LYS A 5 13.06 11.06 12.28
CA LYS A 5 11.79 11.74 12.56
C LYS A 5 10.69 10.68 12.50
N ALA A 6 9.87 10.56 13.54
CA ALA A 6 8.76 9.62 13.54
C ALA A 6 7.81 9.94 12.38
N LYS A 7 7.52 8.95 11.53
CA LYS A 7 6.59 9.15 10.43
C LYS A 7 5.16 9.35 10.95
N THR A 8 4.42 10.28 10.34
CA THR A 8 3.04 10.61 10.75
C THR A 8 2.00 9.97 9.83
N LYS A 9 0.75 9.83 10.32
CA LYS A 9 -0.39 9.41 9.48
C LYS A 9 -0.56 10.29 8.24
N THR A 10 -0.23 11.58 8.35
CA THR A 10 -0.29 12.54 7.24
C THR A 10 0.72 12.19 6.15
N GLU A 11 1.96 11.85 6.52
CA GLU A 11 2.99 11.44 5.56
C GLU A 11 2.63 10.12 4.87
N LEU A 12 2.06 9.15 5.60
CA LEU A 12 1.59 7.91 4.99
C LEU A 12 0.43 8.16 4.02
N LYS A 13 -0.56 9.00 4.40
CA LYS A 13 -1.64 9.39 3.49
C LYS A 13 -1.13 10.11 2.24
N LYS A 14 -0.12 10.97 2.39
CA LYS A 14 0.52 11.62 1.24
C LYS A 14 1.15 10.56 0.32
N LEU A 15 1.91 9.62 0.87
CA LEU A 15 2.53 8.54 0.10
C LEU A 15 1.49 7.66 -0.63
N ILE A 16 0.36 7.36 0.02
CA ILE A 16 -0.75 6.64 -0.60
C ILE A 16 -1.32 7.42 -1.79
N ASN A 17 -1.53 8.73 -1.63
CA ASN A 17 -2.05 9.58 -2.69
C ASN A 17 -1.06 9.72 -3.85
N ASP A 18 0.24 9.88 -3.57
CA ASP A 18 1.28 9.96 -4.60
C ASP A 18 1.27 8.69 -5.47
N TRP A 19 1.19 7.50 -4.85
CA TRP A 19 1.07 6.24 -5.59
C TRP A 19 -0.27 6.06 -6.30
N ALA A 20 -1.37 6.53 -5.70
CA ALA A 20 -2.69 6.47 -6.34
C ALA A 20 -2.71 7.29 -7.64
N GLN A 21 -2.04 8.45 -7.65
CA GLN A 21 -1.84 9.27 -8.85
C GLN A 21 -1.00 8.55 -9.91
N GLU A 22 0.12 7.95 -9.51
CA GLU A 22 1.01 7.21 -10.42
C GLU A 22 0.31 6.02 -11.08
N ILE A 23 -0.43 5.23 -10.29
CA ILE A 23 -1.20 4.06 -10.75
C ILE A 23 -2.49 4.49 -11.48
N LYS A 24 -2.87 5.76 -11.39
CA LYS A 24 -4.09 6.34 -11.97
C LYS A 24 -5.37 5.70 -11.44
N VAL A 25 -5.44 5.54 -10.12
CA VAL A 25 -6.62 5.08 -9.38
C VAL A 25 -7.12 6.16 -8.42
N THR A 26 -8.42 6.15 -8.14
CA THR A 26 -9.04 7.05 -7.16
C THR A 26 -9.78 6.23 -6.11
N PRO A 27 -9.16 5.95 -4.95
CA PRO A 27 -9.84 5.27 -3.85
C PRO A 27 -11.02 6.12 -3.37
N LYS A 28 -12.18 5.51 -3.09
CA LYS A 28 -13.32 6.26 -2.56
C LYS A 28 -13.09 6.75 -1.13
N GLN A 29 -12.27 6.04 -0.38
CA GLN A 29 -11.89 6.41 0.98
C GLN A 29 -10.53 5.81 1.32
N ILE A 30 -9.69 6.61 1.98
CA ILE A 30 -8.41 6.17 2.56
C ILE A 30 -8.52 6.19 4.08
N ARG A 31 -8.24 5.06 4.73
CA ARG A 31 -8.22 4.91 6.19
C ARG A 31 -6.84 4.51 6.68
N VAL A 32 -6.41 5.12 7.78
CA VAL A 32 -5.19 4.73 8.51
C VAL A 32 -5.59 4.48 9.96
N GLN A 33 -5.65 3.20 10.34
CA GLN A 33 -6.24 2.74 11.60
C GLN A 33 -5.46 1.56 12.18
N GLN A 34 -5.68 1.19 13.44
CA GLN A 34 -5.13 -0.07 13.97
C GLN A 34 -5.80 -1.25 13.28
N MET A 35 -5.01 -2.22 12.83
CA MET A 35 -5.51 -3.50 12.29
C MET A 35 -4.86 -4.65 13.05
N LYS A 36 -5.60 -5.75 13.26
CA LYS A 36 -5.12 -6.88 14.08
C LYS A 36 -4.27 -7.88 13.32
N HIS A 37 -4.63 -8.16 12.06
CA HIS A 37 -4.10 -9.32 11.33
C HIS A 37 -3.53 -8.99 9.95
N LYS A 38 -3.69 -7.76 9.48
CA LYS A 38 -3.30 -7.37 8.12
C LYS A 38 -2.61 -6.03 8.11
N TRP A 39 -1.71 -5.85 7.16
CA TRP A 39 -1.09 -4.56 6.90
C TRP A 39 -2.03 -3.60 6.19
N ALA A 40 -2.90 -4.12 5.33
CA ALA A 40 -3.89 -3.32 4.62
C ALA A 40 -5.06 -4.18 4.10
N SER A 41 -6.06 -3.52 3.50
CA SER A 41 -7.20 -4.18 2.85
C SER A 41 -7.95 -3.23 1.91
N CYS A 42 -8.44 -3.77 0.80
CA CYS A 42 -9.37 -3.12 -0.12
C CYS A 42 -10.76 -3.73 -0.01
N SER A 43 -11.80 -2.90 0.11
CA SER A 43 -13.20 -3.35 0.06
C SER A 43 -13.75 -3.30 -1.37
N THR A 44 -14.80 -4.08 -1.63
CA THR A 44 -15.55 -4.03 -2.89
C THR A 44 -16.18 -2.66 -3.15
N SER A 45 -16.42 -1.87 -2.11
CA SER A 45 -16.90 -0.48 -2.22
C SER A 45 -15.80 0.52 -2.63
N GLY A 46 -14.55 0.08 -2.78
CA GLY A 46 -13.42 0.93 -3.15
C GLY A 46 -12.79 1.69 -1.98
N TRP A 47 -12.94 1.18 -0.76
CA TRP A 47 -12.24 1.72 0.42
C TRP A 47 -10.94 0.99 0.61
N ILE A 48 -9.84 1.73 0.81
CA ILE A 48 -8.55 1.16 1.18
C ILE A 48 -8.23 1.54 2.62
N SER A 49 -7.82 0.55 3.39
CA SER A 49 -7.45 0.72 4.79
C SER A 49 -6.02 0.22 5.00
N PHE A 50 -5.23 1.00 5.72
CA PHE A 50 -3.84 0.70 6.05
C PHE A 50 -3.65 0.69 7.56
N ASN A 51 -2.85 -0.25 8.04
CA ASN A 51 -2.49 -0.34 9.45
C ASN A 51 -1.54 0.81 9.83
N PHE A 52 -1.76 1.47 10.98
CA PHE A 52 -0.85 2.49 11.49
C PHE A 52 0.57 1.95 11.72
N ASP A 53 0.70 0.65 12.02
CA ASP A 53 1.99 -0.01 12.23
C ASP A 53 2.92 0.07 11.02
N LEU A 54 2.39 0.31 9.80
CA LEU A 54 3.17 0.57 8.59
C LEU A 54 4.16 1.73 8.77
N LEU A 55 3.81 2.73 9.60
CA LEU A 55 4.67 3.90 9.87
C LEU A 55 6.05 3.50 10.42
N SER A 56 6.13 2.38 11.13
CA SER A 56 7.37 1.84 11.70
C SER A 56 8.20 1.03 10.70
N LYS A 57 7.64 0.67 9.54
CA LYS A 57 8.29 -0.18 8.55
C LYS A 57 9.19 0.62 7.59
N SER A 58 10.06 -0.10 6.89
CA SER A 58 10.91 0.50 5.86
C SER A 58 10.06 1.14 4.76
N LYS A 59 10.59 2.17 4.08
CA LYS A 59 9.85 2.83 2.99
C LYS A 59 9.49 1.83 1.88
N LYS A 60 10.39 0.92 1.51
CA LYS A 60 10.12 -0.12 0.50
C LYS A 60 8.93 -1.02 0.88
N PHE A 61 8.84 -1.42 2.14
CA PHE A 61 7.71 -2.23 2.60
C PHE A 61 6.41 -1.42 2.58
N GLN A 62 6.45 -0.14 2.96
CA GLN A 62 5.29 0.76 2.84
C GLN A 62 4.83 0.87 1.39
N ASP A 63 5.75 1.14 0.46
CA ASP A 63 5.46 1.25 -0.98
C ASP A 63 4.82 -0.06 -1.51
N TYR A 64 5.40 -1.22 -1.17
CA TYR A 64 4.86 -2.53 -1.55
C TYR A 64 3.39 -2.71 -1.11
N VAL A 65 3.09 -2.50 0.18
CA VAL A 65 1.73 -2.66 0.72
C VAL A 65 0.76 -1.67 0.08
N ILE A 66 1.18 -0.43 -0.14
CA ILE A 66 0.37 0.62 -0.77
C ILE A 66 0.03 0.26 -2.21
N ILE A 67 1.03 -0.10 -3.01
CA ILE A 67 0.84 -0.46 -4.42
C ILE A 67 -0.06 -1.69 -4.53
N HIS A 68 0.17 -2.70 -3.70
CA HIS A 68 -0.64 -3.93 -3.68
C HIS A 68 -2.13 -3.63 -3.51
N GLU A 69 -2.50 -2.84 -2.49
CA GLU A 69 -3.90 -2.51 -2.24
C GLU A 69 -4.50 -1.54 -3.25
N LEU A 70 -3.70 -0.62 -3.81
CA LEU A 70 -4.18 0.29 -4.85
C LEU A 70 -4.51 -0.46 -6.13
N LEU A 71 -3.71 -1.48 -6.50
CA LEU A 71 -4.02 -2.32 -7.66
C LEU A 71 -5.32 -3.10 -7.49
N HIS A 72 -5.70 -3.46 -6.26
CA HIS A 72 -6.98 -4.11 -5.99
C HIS A 72 -8.21 -3.27 -6.35
N LEU A 73 -8.09 -1.95 -6.50
CA LEU A 73 -9.18 -1.09 -6.98
C LEU A 73 -9.57 -1.37 -8.44
N GLN A 74 -8.68 -1.95 -9.23
CA GLN A 74 -8.91 -2.28 -10.63
C GLN A 74 -8.82 -3.79 -10.91
N ILE A 75 -8.00 -4.51 -10.14
CA ILE A 75 -7.65 -5.91 -10.35
C ILE A 75 -7.87 -6.70 -9.05
N PRO A 76 -9.06 -7.30 -8.86
CA PRO A 76 -9.42 -7.89 -7.56
C PRO A 76 -8.64 -9.16 -7.21
N ASN A 77 -8.07 -9.86 -8.20
CA ASN A 77 -7.42 -11.15 -8.02
C ASN A 77 -5.92 -11.09 -8.37
N HIS A 78 -5.07 -11.82 -7.64
CA HIS A 78 -3.61 -11.90 -7.81
C HIS A 78 -3.13 -12.71 -9.02
N GLY A 79 -3.90 -12.72 -10.11
CA GLY A 79 -3.58 -13.43 -11.34
C GLY A 79 -2.45 -12.79 -12.16
N LYS A 80 -2.23 -13.28 -13.39
CA LYS A 80 -1.16 -12.81 -14.28
C LYS A 80 -1.15 -11.30 -14.49
N LEU A 81 -2.33 -10.67 -14.63
CA LEU A 81 -2.45 -9.22 -14.79
C LEU A 81 -1.95 -8.47 -13.55
N PHE A 82 -2.37 -8.89 -12.35
CA PHE A 82 -1.91 -8.29 -11.09
C PHE A 82 -0.40 -8.38 -10.94
N LYS A 83 0.18 -9.57 -11.16
CA LYS A 83 1.64 -9.77 -11.09
C LYS A 83 2.39 -8.91 -12.10
N SER A 84 1.85 -8.75 -13.30
CA SER A 84 2.44 -7.89 -14.34
C SER A 84 2.45 -6.42 -13.90
N MET A 85 1.35 -5.95 -13.29
CA MET A 85 1.27 -4.59 -12.76
C MET A 85 2.19 -4.37 -11.56
N MET A 86 2.30 -5.35 -10.66
CA MET A 86 3.28 -5.31 -9.57
C MET A 86 4.72 -5.22 -10.11
N ASN A 87 5.09 -5.97 -11.15
CA ASN A 87 6.42 -5.88 -11.77
C ASN A 87 6.73 -4.50 -12.38
N ILE A 88 5.71 -3.80 -12.88
CA ILE A 88 5.85 -2.46 -13.44
C ILE A 88 6.09 -1.42 -12.35
N PHE A 89 5.25 -1.42 -11.30
CA PHE A 89 5.31 -0.37 -10.26
C PHE A 89 6.29 -0.67 -9.13
N PHE A 90 6.56 -1.95 -8.87
CA PHE A 90 7.44 -2.38 -7.81
C PHE A 90 8.22 -3.64 -8.21
N PRO A 91 9.31 -3.49 -8.97
CA PRO A 91 10.21 -4.61 -9.29
C PRO A 91 10.69 -5.32 -8.02
N ASP A 92 10.89 -6.63 -8.10
CA ASP A 92 11.27 -7.51 -6.99
C ASP A 92 10.23 -7.60 -5.84
N TRP A 93 8.96 -7.31 -6.10
CA TRP A 93 7.90 -7.37 -5.08
C TRP A 93 7.76 -8.75 -4.43
N GLU A 94 8.14 -9.83 -5.12
CA GLU A 94 8.05 -11.21 -4.61
C GLU A 94 8.84 -11.39 -3.31
N LYS A 95 9.89 -10.58 -3.07
CA LYS A 95 10.67 -10.58 -1.83
C LYS A 95 9.85 -10.18 -0.60
N TYR A 96 8.72 -9.51 -0.81
CA TYR A 96 7.83 -9.00 0.23
C TYR A 96 6.55 -9.80 0.38
N GLU A 97 6.24 -10.71 -0.56
CA GLU A 97 5.01 -11.50 -0.60
C GLU A 97 4.84 -12.37 0.66
N SER A 98 5.91 -12.99 1.14
CA SER A 98 5.90 -13.82 2.36
C SER A 98 5.63 -13.04 3.65
N SER A 99 5.75 -11.71 3.60
CA SER A 99 5.55 -10.81 4.73
C SER A 99 4.17 -10.13 4.73
N PHE A 100 3.32 -10.47 3.76
CA PHE A 100 2.02 -9.84 3.54
C PHE A 100 0.84 -10.73 3.92
#